data_AF-A0A7C1PVX4-F1
#
_entry.id   AF-A0A7C1PVX4-F1
#
_cell.length_a   1.000
_cell.length_b   1.000
_cell.length_c   1.000
_cell.angle_alpha   90.00
_cell.angle_beta   90.00
_cell.angle_gamma   90.00
#
_symmetry.space_group_name_H-M   'P 1'
#
loop_
_entity.id
_entity.type
_entity.pdbx_description
1 polymer ?
#
loop_
_entity_poly.entity_id
_entity_poly.type
_entity_poly.pdbx_seq_one_letter_code
_entity_poly.pdbx_strand_id
1 'polypeptide(L)'
;MDKNIRKVLTWTVIFVVLIFVVGYGVKEWRLSGEKATKDRDAVVGEYINKKGQKWTIPEGKYEFQVSSIEEYPRFISGVIDPLDVHVGDIQKMQVVISGDVPLTRVWAEIETDSDIEIVDMALTEEKALTRDSFENNPYLVDDKGKLIINGVSPQWTATFSGLIKQAQAQGVMEYVYEGEWTVRDTHTETYRTKFIVEDEQGRTDEMTLAWSDPVCTFSGGGALQTDCTITTGVEGVDNVNMSFSGSQTITLNGGTLAFNPNKTFTIGSGQIVLGGGTIDAEKYLYYTDVDGDGHSPSAAISTNSSVGPLSQKIRVYLASGTADCHDGAGEWAQYAYPGQTMYFSVDRGDGSYDFNCNSGIEYNFITSFCGGYNPGWSGGSSPTVCGSQGTYCYTNSCGTCVSTGVGCR
;
A
#
# COMPACT_ATOMS: atom_id res chain seq x y z
N MET A 1 -29.41 26.92 70.67
CA MET A 1 -29.75 26.94 69.23
C MET A 1 -30.89 25.97 69.02
N ASP A 2 -32.04 26.48 68.61
CA ASP A 2 -33.32 25.75 68.58
C ASP A 2 -33.22 24.49 67.69
N LYS A 3 -33.82 23.37 68.12
CA LYS A 3 -33.81 22.08 67.39
C LYS A 3 -34.38 22.24 65.98
N ASN A 4 -35.30 23.20 65.79
CA ASN A 4 -35.87 23.52 64.49
C ASN A 4 -34.86 24.25 63.57
N ILE A 5 -33.99 25.09 64.11
CA ILE A 5 -32.96 25.81 63.34
C ILE A 5 -31.89 24.83 62.82
N ARG A 6 -31.50 23.83 63.62
CA ARG A 6 -30.56 22.78 63.17
C ARG A 6 -31.12 21.97 62.01
N LYS A 7 -32.41 21.58 62.06
CA LYS A 7 -33.04 20.82 60.97
C LYS A 7 -33.10 21.63 59.67
N VAL A 8 -33.44 22.92 59.75
CA VAL A 8 -33.47 23.79 58.57
C VAL A 8 -32.07 23.93 57.96
N LEU A 9 -31.04 24.19 58.78
CA LEU A 9 -29.65 24.27 58.30
C LEU A 9 -29.16 22.97 57.66
N THR A 10 -29.50 21.81 58.22
CA THR A 10 -29.10 20.52 57.64
C THR A 10 -29.77 20.28 56.29
N TRP A 11 -31.06 20.60 56.14
CA TRP A 11 -31.76 20.46 54.86
C TRP A 11 -31.27 21.46 53.81
N THR A 12 -30.94 22.70 54.20
CA THR A 12 -30.38 23.69 53.28
C THR A 12 -29.00 23.28 52.77
N VAL A 13 -28.13 22.72 53.62
CA VAL A 13 -26.80 22.24 53.20
C VAL A 13 -26.92 21.05 52.24
N ILE A 14 -27.81 20.10 52.51
CA ILE A 14 -28.04 18.95 51.61
C ILE A 14 -28.56 19.42 50.24
N PHE A 15 -29.48 20.38 50.22
CA PHE A 15 -30.05 20.90 48.98
C PHE A 15 -29.02 21.66 48.14
N VAL A 16 -28.13 22.43 48.77
CA VAL A 16 -27.04 23.14 48.09
C VAL A 16 -26.01 22.16 47.51
N VAL A 17 -25.66 21.09 48.26
CA VAL A 17 -24.74 20.05 47.76
C VAL A 17 -25.35 19.30 46.57
N LEU A 18 -26.64 18.95 46.63
CA LEU A 18 -27.32 18.29 45.51
C LEU A 18 -27.38 19.16 44.24
N ILE A 19 -27.63 20.47 44.38
CA ILE A 19 -27.61 21.40 43.24
C ILE A 19 -26.19 21.51 42.66
N PHE A 20 -25.15 21.52 43.49
CA PHE A 20 -23.78 21.56 43.01
C PHE A 20 -23.37 20.28 42.29
N VAL A 21 -23.75 19.10 42.81
CA VAL A 21 -23.44 17.80 42.18
C VAL A 21 -24.18 17.63 40.86
N VAL A 22 -25.46 17.99 40.80
CA VAL A 22 -26.25 17.92 39.55
C VAL A 22 -25.77 18.99 38.55
N GLY A 23 -25.45 20.20 39.01
CA GLY A 23 -24.93 21.27 38.16
C GLY A 23 -23.56 20.97 37.55
N TYR A 24 -22.64 20.39 38.33
CA TYR A 24 -21.32 19.95 37.83
C TYR A 24 -21.45 18.72 36.93
N GLY A 25 -22.24 17.71 37.33
CA GLY A 25 -22.45 16.50 36.54
C GLY A 25 -23.08 16.79 35.17
N VAL A 26 -24.04 17.72 35.08
CA VAL A 26 -24.66 18.12 33.81
C VAL A 26 -23.71 18.96 32.95
N LYS A 27 -22.82 19.75 33.55
CA LYS A 27 -21.83 20.56 32.82
C LYS A 27 -20.70 19.70 32.24
N GLU A 28 -20.21 18.71 32.99
CA GLU A 28 -19.26 17.72 32.46
C GLU A 28 -19.89 16.78 31.43
N TRP A 29 -21.14 16.36 31.62
CA TRP A 29 -21.85 15.55 30.63
C TRP A 29 -22.14 16.32 29.33
N ARG A 30 -22.48 17.62 29.40
CA ARG A 30 -22.60 18.47 28.20
C ARG A 30 -21.26 18.74 27.52
N LEU A 31 -20.18 18.96 28.27
CA LEU A 31 -18.84 19.17 27.69
C LEU A 31 -18.23 17.89 27.11
N SER A 32 -18.58 16.71 27.65
CA SER A 32 -18.23 15.40 27.09
C SER A 32 -19.04 15.08 25.82
N GLY A 33 -20.34 15.38 25.81
CA GLY A 33 -21.20 15.15 24.64
C GLY A 33 -20.93 16.10 23.46
N GLU A 34 -20.53 17.34 23.73
CA GLU A 34 -20.26 18.34 22.69
C GLU A 34 -18.87 18.19 22.04
N LYS A 35 -17.91 17.55 22.72
CA LYS A 35 -16.65 17.10 22.09
C LYS A 35 -16.82 15.80 21.29
N ALA A 36 -17.70 14.89 21.70
CA ALA A 36 -17.93 13.61 21.01
C ALA A 36 -18.78 13.72 19.73
N THR A 37 -19.32 14.91 19.41
CA THR A 37 -20.21 15.11 18.26
C THR A 37 -19.63 15.98 17.15
N LYS A 38 -18.41 16.50 17.30
CA LYS A 38 -17.79 17.37 16.29
C LYS A 38 -16.82 16.67 15.33
N ASP A 39 -16.52 15.38 15.55
CA ASP A 39 -15.76 14.53 14.60
C ASP A 39 -16.64 13.51 13.87
N ARG A 40 -17.97 13.50 14.08
CA ARG A 40 -18.89 12.61 13.36
C ARG A 40 -19.14 12.98 11.89
N ASP A 41 -18.47 14.00 11.37
CA ASP A 41 -18.45 14.38 9.95
C ASP A 41 -17.02 14.43 9.37
N ALA A 42 -16.02 13.86 10.04
CA ALA A 42 -14.68 13.72 9.50
C ALA A 42 -14.62 12.48 8.59
N VAL A 43 -14.91 12.70 7.30
CA VAL A 43 -14.51 11.89 6.13
C VAL A 43 -14.55 10.37 6.33
N VAL A 44 -15.65 9.75 5.89
CA VAL A 44 -15.65 8.32 5.56
C VAL A 44 -14.49 8.02 4.60
N GLY A 45 -13.55 7.18 5.04
CA GLY A 45 -12.90 6.19 4.16
C GLY A 45 -11.64 6.59 3.38
N GLU A 46 -10.95 7.69 3.67
CA GLU A 46 -9.65 7.97 3.03
C GLU A 46 -8.53 8.16 4.06
N TYR A 47 -7.72 7.12 4.23
CA TYR A 47 -6.46 7.13 4.96
C TYR A 47 -5.31 7.47 4.01
N ILE A 48 -4.23 8.09 4.49
CA ILE A 48 -3.06 8.46 3.67
C ILE A 48 -1.81 7.80 4.25
N ASN A 49 -1.12 6.97 3.47
CA ASN A 49 0.11 6.31 3.92
C ASN A 49 1.31 7.27 3.95
N LYS A 50 2.47 6.80 4.45
CA LYS A 50 3.74 7.58 4.52
C LYS A 50 4.25 8.09 3.16
N LYS A 51 3.74 7.54 2.06
CA LYS A 51 4.05 7.95 0.67
C LYS A 51 3.02 8.92 0.08
N GLY A 52 2.04 9.36 0.86
CA GLY A 52 0.99 10.28 0.41
C GLY A 52 -0.13 9.62 -0.40
N GLN A 53 -0.18 8.29 -0.46
CA GLN A 53 -1.20 7.56 -1.21
C GLN A 53 -2.45 7.37 -0.37
N LYS A 54 -3.60 7.68 -0.97
CA LYS A 54 -4.92 7.48 -0.37
C LYS A 54 -5.33 6.01 -0.42
N TRP A 55 -5.96 5.52 0.63
CA TRP A 55 -6.49 4.16 0.68
C TRP A 55 -7.72 4.08 1.61
N THR A 56 -8.45 2.97 1.54
CA THR A 56 -9.69 2.73 2.29
C THR A 56 -9.61 1.35 2.96
N ILE A 57 -9.94 1.27 4.25
CA ILE A 57 -10.12 0.00 4.95
C ILE A 57 -11.46 -0.61 4.52
N PRO A 58 -11.52 -1.90 4.15
CA PRO A 58 -12.79 -2.59 4.00
C PRO A 58 -13.61 -2.55 5.30
N GLU A 59 -14.84 -2.06 5.22
CA GLU A 59 -15.75 -2.08 6.37
C GLU A 59 -16.21 -3.51 6.71
N GLY A 60 -16.43 -3.77 8.00
CA GLY A 60 -17.07 -5.00 8.49
C GLY A 60 -16.13 -6.21 8.57
N LYS A 61 -16.71 -7.40 8.45
CA LYS A 61 -16.03 -8.69 8.64
C LYS A 61 -15.03 -8.94 7.51
N TYR A 62 -13.79 -9.20 7.90
CA TYR A 62 -12.70 -9.59 7.01
C TYR A 62 -12.35 -11.07 7.23
N GLU A 63 -12.45 -11.87 6.18
CA GLU A 63 -12.06 -13.28 6.18
C GLU A 63 -10.81 -13.44 5.32
N PHE A 64 -9.86 -14.24 5.79
CA PHE A 64 -8.62 -14.48 5.04
C PHE A 64 -8.17 -15.93 5.08
N GLN A 65 -7.42 -16.32 4.05
CA GLN A 65 -6.73 -17.61 3.91
C GLN A 65 -5.23 -17.37 3.89
N VAL A 66 -4.45 -18.32 4.40
CA VAL A 66 -2.99 -18.22 4.53
C VAL A 66 -2.34 -19.37 3.78
N SER A 67 -1.30 -19.06 3.01
CA SER A 67 -0.47 -20.01 2.29
C SER A 67 0.99 -19.83 2.69
N SER A 68 1.58 -20.87 3.26
CA SER A 68 2.97 -20.92 3.70
C SER A 68 3.55 -22.31 3.45
N ILE A 69 4.87 -22.44 3.57
CA ILE A 69 5.54 -23.74 3.48
C ILE A 69 4.99 -24.71 4.53
N GLU A 70 5.08 -26.02 4.29
CA GLU A 70 4.59 -27.06 5.19
C GLU A 70 5.50 -27.27 6.41
N GLU A 71 5.57 -26.25 7.27
CA GLU A 71 6.22 -26.29 8.58
C GLU A 71 5.17 -26.04 9.68
N TYR A 72 5.35 -26.63 10.86
CA TYR A 72 4.40 -26.53 11.98
C TYR A 72 5.04 -25.83 13.20
N PRO A 73 4.25 -25.06 13.98
CA PRO A 73 2.85 -24.69 13.73
C PRO A 73 2.71 -23.76 12.52
N ARG A 74 1.51 -23.69 11.91
CA ARG A 74 1.24 -22.71 10.83
C ARG A 74 -0.19 -22.20 10.77
N PHE A 75 -0.34 -20.94 10.39
CA PHE A 75 -1.64 -20.34 10.11
C PHE A 75 -2.25 -20.90 8.81
N ILE A 76 -3.57 -21.11 8.82
CA ILE A 76 -4.36 -21.60 7.67
C ILE A 76 -5.35 -20.54 7.21
N SER A 77 -6.06 -19.91 8.15
CA SER A 77 -7.07 -18.90 7.86
C SER A 77 -7.41 -18.10 9.12
N GLY A 78 -8.28 -17.12 8.97
CA GLY A 78 -8.81 -16.39 10.11
C GLY A 78 -9.89 -15.38 9.72
N VAL A 79 -10.39 -14.71 10.74
CA VAL A 79 -11.46 -13.71 10.66
C VAL A 79 -11.12 -12.55 11.58
N ILE A 80 -11.39 -11.33 11.13
CA ILE A 80 -11.40 -10.12 11.96
C ILE A 80 -12.70 -9.37 11.73
N ASP A 81 -13.36 -8.95 12.80
CA ASP A 81 -14.66 -8.28 12.73
C ASP A 81 -14.84 -7.23 13.85
N PRO A 82 -15.00 -5.93 13.52
CA PRO A 82 -14.81 -5.32 12.20
C PRO A 82 -13.31 -5.12 11.90
N LEU A 83 -12.96 -5.01 10.62
CA LEU A 83 -11.61 -4.63 10.19
C LEU A 83 -11.37 -3.13 10.37
N ASP A 84 -12.28 -2.29 9.89
CA ASP A 84 -12.28 -0.85 10.14
C ASP A 84 -12.81 -0.56 11.54
N VAL A 85 -11.91 -0.19 12.45
CA VAL A 85 -12.20 0.00 13.87
C VAL A 85 -12.09 1.47 14.27
N HIS A 86 -12.98 1.88 15.17
CA HIS A 86 -12.96 3.18 15.81
C HIS A 86 -12.84 3.02 17.32
N VAL A 87 -12.35 4.05 18.01
CA VAL A 87 -12.26 4.04 19.48
C VAL A 87 -13.64 3.79 20.10
N GLY A 88 -13.70 2.77 20.96
CA GLY A 88 -14.92 2.28 21.58
C GLY A 88 -15.51 1.02 20.94
N ASP A 89 -15.06 0.65 19.74
CA ASP A 89 -15.47 -0.60 19.08
C ASP A 89 -14.89 -1.83 19.80
N ILE A 90 -15.54 -2.98 19.58
CA ILE A 90 -15.02 -4.28 19.98
C ILE A 90 -14.61 -4.99 18.70
N GLN A 91 -13.32 -5.27 18.57
CA GLN A 91 -12.80 -6.07 17.47
C GLN A 91 -12.61 -7.51 17.94
N LYS A 92 -13.21 -8.43 17.19
CA LYS A 92 -13.08 -9.87 17.38
C LYS A 92 -12.13 -10.42 16.35
N MET A 93 -11.30 -11.37 16.78
CA MET A 93 -10.30 -12.03 15.96
C MET A 93 -10.45 -13.53 16.13
N GLN A 94 -10.33 -14.27 15.03
CA GLN A 94 -10.25 -15.71 15.01
C GLN A 94 -9.08 -16.10 14.12
N VAL A 95 -8.29 -17.08 14.55
CA VAL A 95 -7.26 -17.71 13.71
C VAL A 95 -7.41 -19.22 13.75
N VAL A 96 -7.16 -19.83 12.60
CA VAL A 96 -7.13 -21.28 12.41
C VAL A 96 -5.69 -21.68 12.15
N ILE A 97 -5.17 -22.57 12.99
CA ILE A 97 -3.77 -22.98 13.02
C ILE A 97 -3.70 -24.50 12.87
N SER A 98 -2.69 -25.00 12.15
CA SER A 98 -2.36 -26.43 12.16
C SER A 98 -1.08 -26.70 12.94
N GLY A 99 -1.05 -27.83 13.65
CA GLY A 99 0.11 -28.31 14.40
C GLY A 99 0.15 -29.84 14.47
N ASP A 100 1.35 -30.40 14.41
CA ASP A 100 1.67 -31.83 14.64
C ASP A 100 1.88 -32.15 16.13
N VAL A 101 1.89 -31.13 16.99
CA VAL A 101 1.89 -31.22 18.45
C VAL A 101 0.96 -30.16 19.05
N PRO A 102 0.56 -30.28 20.34
CA PRO A 102 -0.30 -29.29 20.98
C PRO A 102 0.32 -27.89 21.01
N LEU A 103 -0.55 -26.88 20.89
CA LEU A 103 -0.19 -25.46 20.99
C LEU A 103 -0.19 -25.00 22.44
N THR A 104 0.77 -24.18 22.83
CA THR A 104 0.94 -23.68 24.21
C THR A 104 0.40 -22.28 24.38
N ARG A 105 0.55 -21.41 23.38
CA ARG A 105 0.08 -20.03 23.41
C ARG A 105 -0.23 -19.51 22.01
N VAL A 106 -1.33 -18.78 21.90
CA VAL A 106 -1.68 -17.99 20.71
C VAL A 106 -2.07 -16.60 21.19
N TRP A 107 -1.47 -15.57 20.60
CA TRP A 107 -1.80 -14.18 20.94
C TRP A 107 -1.70 -13.27 19.71
N ALA A 108 -2.40 -12.14 19.79
CA ALA A 108 -2.30 -11.06 18.82
C ALA A 108 -1.58 -9.87 19.47
N GLU A 109 -0.62 -9.30 18.74
CA GLU A 109 0.02 -8.01 19.01
C GLU A 109 -0.58 -6.98 18.07
N ILE A 110 -1.26 -5.98 18.63
CA ILE A 110 -1.94 -4.93 17.88
C ILE A 110 -1.14 -3.65 18.04
N GLU A 111 -0.53 -3.19 16.95
CA GLU A 111 0.23 -1.95 16.92
C GLU A 111 -0.73 -0.75 16.82
N THR A 112 -0.70 0.10 17.84
CA THR A 112 -1.48 1.35 17.90
C THR A 112 -0.56 2.57 17.75
N ASP A 113 -1.11 3.79 17.69
CA ASP A 113 -0.30 5.02 17.65
C ASP A 113 0.59 5.18 18.90
N SER A 114 0.20 4.59 20.05
CA SER A 114 0.86 4.83 21.35
C SER A 114 1.56 3.62 21.98
N ASP A 115 1.13 2.39 21.69
CA ASP A 115 1.69 1.16 22.28
C ASP A 115 1.36 -0.09 21.44
N ILE A 116 1.84 -1.26 21.88
CA ILE A 116 1.42 -2.58 21.39
C ILE A 116 0.47 -3.20 22.42
N GLU A 117 -0.79 -3.42 22.00
CA GLU A 117 -1.77 -4.13 22.81
C GLU A 117 -1.67 -5.64 22.58
N ILE A 118 -1.59 -6.42 23.67
CA ILE A 118 -1.47 -7.88 23.62
C ILE A 118 -2.81 -8.51 23.97
N VAL A 119 -3.31 -9.36 23.09
CA VAL A 119 -4.56 -10.11 23.27
C VAL A 119 -4.24 -11.60 23.24
N ASP A 120 -4.26 -12.24 24.42
CA ASP A 120 -4.19 -13.69 24.49
C ASP A 120 -5.47 -14.30 23.90
N MET A 121 -5.32 -15.25 22.99
CA MET A 121 -6.43 -15.91 22.31
C MET A 121 -6.80 -17.21 23.02
N ALA A 122 -8.09 -17.49 23.11
CA ALA A 122 -8.64 -18.68 23.73
C ALA A 122 -8.92 -19.77 22.69
N LEU A 123 -8.50 -21.00 22.99
CA LEU A 123 -8.85 -22.18 22.18
C LEU A 123 -10.36 -22.42 22.26
N THR A 124 -11.02 -22.49 21.11
CA THR A 124 -12.47 -22.74 21.00
C THR A 124 -12.80 -24.07 20.33
N GLU A 125 -11.94 -24.56 19.44
CA GLU A 125 -12.13 -25.84 18.74
C GLU A 125 -10.78 -26.52 18.47
N GLU A 126 -10.77 -27.84 18.57
CA GLU A 126 -9.66 -28.70 18.14
C GLU A 126 -10.24 -29.90 17.39
N LYS A 127 -9.73 -30.16 16.18
CA LYS A 127 -10.15 -31.31 15.36
C LYS A 127 -9.01 -31.80 14.47
N ALA A 128 -9.17 -32.99 13.90
CA ALA A 128 -8.20 -33.47 12.91
C ALA A 128 -8.22 -32.57 11.67
N LEU A 129 -7.05 -32.25 11.12
CA LEU A 129 -6.95 -31.48 9.89
C LEU A 129 -7.56 -32.27 8.72
N THR A 130 -8.46 -31.63 7.96
CA THR A 130 -9.11 -32.25 6.81
C THR A 130 -8.87 -31.46 5.54
N ARG A 131 -9.38 -31.98 4.42
CA ARG A 131 -9.35 -31.28 3.14
C ARG A 131 -10.12 -29.96 3.19
N ASP A 132 -11.19 -29.91 3.97
CA ASP A 132 -12.12 -28.78 4.03
C ASP A 132 -11.44 -27.53 4.61
N SER A 133 -10.42 -27.72 5.45
CA SER A 133 -9.57 -26.66 6.00
C SER A 133 -8.89 -25.77 4.94
N PHE A 134 -8.78 -26.25 3.70
CA PHE A 134 -8.11 -25.54 2.60
C PHE A 134 -8.99 -25.39 1.35
N GLU A 135 -10.25 -25.83 1.36
CA GLU A 135 -11.08 -25.92 0.14
C GLU A 135 -11.23 -24.58 -0.58
N ASN A 136 -11.22 -23.48 0.18
CA ASN A 136 -11.38 -22.13 -0.33
C ASN A 136 -10.04 -21.42 -0.60
N ASN A 137 -8.91 -22.05 -0.34
CA ASN A 137 -7.60 -21.46 -0.63
C ASN A 137 -7.18 -21.83 -2.07
N PRO A 138 -7.11 -20.86 -3.01
CA PRO A 138 -6.67 -21.11 -4.39
C PRO A 138 -5.15 -21.21 -4.52
N TYR A 139 -4.41 -21.01 -3.43
CA TYR A 139 -2.96 -20.96 -3.40
C TYR A 139 -2.41 -21.99 -2.40
N LEU A 140 -1.34 -22.67 -2.79
CA LEU A 140 -0.63 -23.60 -1.93
C LEU A 140 0.87 -23.40 -2.12
N VAL A 141 1.64 -23.79 -1.11
CA VAL A 141 3.10 -23.85 -1.21
C VAL A 141 3.50 -25.31 -1.09
N ASP A 142 4.31 -25.79 -2.02
CA ASP A 142 4.85 -27.14 -1.94
C ASP A 142 6.00 -27.26 -0.93
N ASP A 143 6.49 -28.48 -0.73
CA ASP A 143 7.60 -28.83 0.16
C ASP A 143 8.94 -28.16 -0.18
N LYS A 144 9.04 -27.52 -1.36
CA LYS A 144 10.21 -26.77 -1.83
C LYS A 144 10.00 -25.28 -1.78
N GLY A 145 8.91 -24.82 -1.16
CA GLY A 145 8.57 -23.41 -1.08
C GLY A 145 7.96 -22.86 -2.36
N LYS A 146 7.64 -23.67 -3.39
CA LYS A 146 7.12 -23.14 -4.65
C LYS A 146 5.61 -22.90 -4.54
N LEU A 147 5.17 -21.72 -4.98
CA LEU A 147 3.75 -21.40 -5.12
C LEU A 147 3.09 -22.27 -6.20
N ILE A 148 1.95 -22.84 -5.85
CA ILE A 148 1.08 -23.66 -6.68
C ILE A 148 -0.29 -22.98 -6.69
N ILE A 149 -0.84 -22.76 -7.89
CA ILE A 149 -2.08 -21.97 -8.08
C ILE A 149 -3.15 -22.85 -8.70
N ASN A 150 -4.33 -22.90 -8.10
CA ASN A 150 -5.46 -23.68 -8.59
C ASN A 150 -5.89 -23.21 -10.00
N GLY A 151 -6.16 -24.16 -10.89
CA GLY A 151 -6.52 -23.88 -12.28
C GLY A 151 -5.36 -23.45 -13.20
N VAL A 152 -4.20 -23.11 -12.66
CA VAL A 152 -3.00 -22.73 -13.44
C VAL A 152 -1.94 -23.83 -13.37
N SER A 153 -1.67 -24.35 -12.18
CA SER A 153 -0.61 -25.34 -11.95
C SER A 153 -1.08 -26.77 -12.21
N PRO A 154 -0.46 -27.52 -13.16
CA PRO A 154 -0.84 -28.92 -13.44
C PRO A 154 -0.74 -29.85 -12.23
N GLN A 155 0.14 -29.54 -11.29
CA GLN A 155 0.42 -30.30 -10.08
C GLN A 155 -0.57 -30.03 -8.93
N TRP A 156 -1.48 -29.05 -9.05
CA TRP A 156 -2.40 -28.65 -7.97
C TRP A 156 -3.05 -29.84 -7.24
N THR A 157 -3.76 -30.69 -7.96
CA THR A 157 -4.49 -31.83 -7.38
C THR A 157 -3.56 -32.82 -6.67
N ALA A 158 -2.38 -33.07 -7.25
CA ALA A 158 -1.40 -33.99 -6.69
C ALA A 158 -0.74 -33.42 -5.42
N THR A 159 -0.30 -32.16 -5.46
CA THR A 159 0.25 -31.45 -4.31
C THR A 159 -0.77 -31.40 -3.18
N PHE A 160 -1.99 -30.95 -3.47
CA PHE A 160 -3.02 -30.82 -2.45
C PHE A 160 -3.39 -32.17 -1.80
N SER A 161 -3.53 -33.23 -2.59
CA SER A 161 -3.77 -34.57 -2.05
C SER A 161 -2.58 -35.11 -1.24
N GLY A 162 -1.36 -34.73 -1.61
CA GLY A 162 -0.13 -35.09 -0.89
C GLY A 162 -0.08 -34.45 0.48
N LEU A 163 -0.30 -33.13 0.56
CA LEU A 163 -0.33 -32.35 1.80
C LEU A 163 -1.32 -32.94 2.82
N ILE A 164 -2.56 -33.22 2.39
CA ILE A 164 -3.57 -33.78 3.30
C ILE A 164 -3.17 -35.18 3.79
N LYS A 165 -2.65 -36.04 2.91
CA LYS A 165 -2.21 -37.39 3.32
C LYS A 165 -1.04 -37.35 4.30
N GLN A 166 -0.09 -36.44 4.07
CA GLN A 166 1.06 -36.24 4.93
C GLN A 166 0.63 -35.74 6.32
N ALA A 167 -0.19 -34.70 6.36
CA ALA A 167 -0.72 -34.16 7.61
C ALA A 167 -1.50 -35.22 8.41
N GLN A 168 -2.35 -36.02 7.73
CA GLN A 168 -3.07 -37.13 8.37
C GLN A 168 -2.14 -38.21 8.89
N ALA A 169 -1.08 -38.56 8.16
CA ALA A 169 -0.10 -39.55 8.60
C ALA A 169 0.73 -39.08 9.79
N GLN A 170 0.93 -37.76 9.93
CA GLN A 170 1.64 -37.13 11.04
C GLN A 170 0.73 -36.84 12.25
N GLY A 171 -0.59 -37.06 12.13
CA GLY A 171 -1.55 -36.78 13.20
C GLY A 171 -1.76 -35.29 13.44
N VAL A 172 -1.62 -34.47 12.38
CA VAL A 172 -1.77 -33.02 12.46
C VAL A 172 -3.21 -32.64 12.82
N MET A 173 -3.32 -31.72 13.77
CA MET A 173 -4.56 -31.17 14.27
C MET A 173 -4.76 -29.75 13.74
N GLU A 174 -6.01 -29.36 13.60
CA GLU A 174 -6.48 -28.00 13.41
C GLU A 174 -6.98 -27.45 14.74
N TYR A 175 -6.56 -26.23 15.05
CA TYR A 175 -6.94 -25.49 16.23
C TYR A 175 -7.59 -24.16 15.83
N VAL A 176 -8.73 -23.85 16.43
CA VAL A 176 -9.40 -22.55 16.28
C VAL A 176 -9.22 -21.77 17.57
N TYR A 177 -8.66 -20.57 17.45
CA TYR A 177 -8.44 -19.64 18.55
C TYR A 177 -9.21 -18.36 18.32
N GLU A 178 -9.82 -17.82 19.37
CA GLU A 178 -10.57 -16.57 19.34
C GLU A 178 -10.07 -15.58 20.38
N GLY A 179 -10.01 -14.31 20.01
CA GLY A 179 -9.67 -13.19 20.88
C GLY A 179 -10.58 -12.01 20.63
N GLU A 180 -10.74 -11.15 21.62
CA GLU A 180 -11.45 -9.89 21.47
C GLU A 180 -10.73 -8.79 22.22
N TRP A 181 -10.79 -7.57 21.70
CA TRP A 181 -10.29 -6.40 22.39
C TRP A 181 -11.20 -5.20 22.17
N THR A 182 -11.22 -4.32 23.16
CA THR A 182 -11.90 -3.02 23.05
C THR A 182 -10.91 -2.00 22.52
N VAL A 183 -11.24 -1.36 21.40
CA VAL A 183 -10.38 -0.39 20.74
C VAL A 183 -10.30 0.87 21.58
N ARG A 184 -9.11 1.15 22.13
CA ARG A 184 -8.85 2.33 22.96
C ARG A 184 -8.06 3.41 22.22
N ASP A 185 -7.33 2.99 21.19
CA ASP A 185 -6.49 3.81 20.35
C ASP A 185 -6.48 3.19 18.93
N THR A 186 -6.36 4.04 17.91
CA THR A 186 -6.33 3.62 16.49
C THR A 186 -5.11 4.22 15.84
N HIS A 187 -4.43 3.48 14.96
CA HIS A 187 -3.28 4.03 14.24
C HIS A 187 -3.74 4.75 12.96
N THR A 188 -3.38 6.03 12.84
CA THR A 188 -3.77 6.84 11.66
C THR A 188 -2.88 6.65 10.43
N GLU A 189 -1.69 6.05 10.59
CA GLU A 189 -0.75 5.75 9.49
C GLU A 189 -0.58 4.24 9.27
N THR A 190 -0.26 3.43 10.29
CA THR A 190 0.14 2.02 10.18
C THR A 190 -0.55 1.11 11.21
N TYR A 191 -1.79 0.66 10.95
CA TYR A 191 -2.46 -0.35 11.76
C TYR A 191 -1.96 -1.74 11.34
N ARG A 192 -1.33 -2.45 12.28
CA ARG A 192 -0.81 -3.81 12.08
C ARG A 192 -1.32 -4.73 13.18
N THR A 193 -1.68 -5.94 12.79
CA THR A 193 -1.96 -7.03 13.72
C THR A 193 -1.01 -8.17 13.43
N LYS A 194 -0.19 -8.52 14.42
CA LYS A 194 0.72 -9.66 14.34
C LYS A 194 0.16 -10.79 15.19
N PHE A 195 -0.19 -11.90 14.54
CA PHE A 195 -0.57 -13.12 15.23
C PHE A 195 0.66 -13.98 15.44
N ILE A 196 0.84 -14.50 16.66
CA ILE A 196 1.93 -15.40 17.00
C ILE A 196 1.37 -16.66 17.65
N VAL A 197 1.96 -17.80 17.30
CA VAL A 197 1.68 -19.09 17.92
C VAL A 197 2.97 -19.73 18.41
N GLU A 198 2.89 -20.40 19.56
CA GLU A 198 3.93 -21.26 20.12
C GLU A 198 3.35 -22.66 20.39
N ASP A 199 4.17 -23.69 20.19
CA ASP A 199 3.82 -25.07 20.49
C ASP A 199 4.61 -25.67 21.66
N GLU A 200 4.27 -26.91 22.07
CA GLU A 200 4.94 -27.59 23.20
C GLU A 200 6.44 -27.88 22.96
N GLN A 201 6.91 -27.79 21.72
CA GLN A 201 8.33 -27.93 21.37
C GLN A 201 9.08 -26.59 21.35
N GLY A 202 8.37 -25.48 21.59
CA GLY A 202 8.90 -24.12 21.50
C GLY A 202 9.10 -23.65 20.06
N ARG A 203 8.49 -24.33 19.07
CA ARG A 203 8.44 -23.82 17.69
C ARG A 203 7.40 -22.73 17.61
N THR A 204 7.67 -21.74 16.77
CA THR A 204 6.81 -20.57 16.60
C THR A 204 6.54 -20.29 15.13
N ASP A 205 5.36 -19.76 14.85
CA ASP A 205 5.04 -19.12 13.57
C ASP A 205 4.41 -17.77 13.85
N GLU A 206 4.59 -16.84 12.92
CA GLU A 206 4.07 -15.48 13.02
C GLU A 206 3.49 -15.03 11.69
N MET A 207 2.40 -14.29 11.75
CA MET A 207 1.78 -13.67 10.57
C MET A 207 1.47 -12.22 10.87
N THR A 208 2.01 -11.31 10.06
CA THR A 208 1.73 -9.87 10.19
C THR A 208 0.75 -9.44 9.12
N LEU A 209 -0.40 -8.96 9.55
CA LEU A 209 -1.39 -8.34 8.68
C LEU A 209 -1.23 -6.82 8.78
N ALA A 210 -0.75 -6.22 7.70
CA ALA A 210 -0.56 -4.79 7.60
C ALA A 210 -1.77 -4.16 6.91
N TRP A 211 -2.64 -3.53 7.67
CA TRP A 211 -3.93 -3.06 7.18
C TRP A 211 -3.79 -1.77 6.39
N SER A 212 -2.97 -0.84 6.88
CA SER A 212 -2.96 0.55 6.38
C SER A 212 -1.71 1.05 5.68
N ASP A 213 -0.64 0.26 5.68
CA ASP A 213 0.62 0.66 5.05
C ASP A 213 1.50 -0.55 4.83
N PRO A 214 1.36 -1.20 3.66
CA PRO A 214 2.56 -1.25 2.81
C PRO A 214 2.29 -1.36 1.29
N VAL A 215 2.90 -0.46 0.51
CA VAL A 215 3.15 -0.68 -0.92
C VAL A 215 4.16 -1.80 -1.10
N CYS A 216 3.86 -2.79 -1.92
CA CYS A 216 4.82 -3.82 -2.27
C CYS A 216 6.03 -3.19 -2.99
N THR A 217 7.21 -3.33 -2.40
CA THR A 217 8.45 -2.95 -3.07
C THR A 217 9.26 -4.21 -3.32
N PHE A 218 9.34 -4.59 -4.59
CA PHE A 218 10.23 -5.65 -5.05
C PHE A 218 11.56 -5.00 -5.43
N SER A 219 12.61 -5.23 -4.65
CA SER A 219 13.91 -4.57 -4.84
C SER A 219 14.61 -5.08 -6.12
N GLY A 220 14.42 -4.42 -7.27
CA GLY A 220 15.22 -4.54 -8.51
C GLY A 220 15.50 -5.96 -9.08
N GLY A 221 14.92 -7.00 -8.49
CA GLY A 221 15.36 -8.39 -8.65
C GLY A 221 14.36 -9.41 -8.09
N GLY A 222 13.13 -8.98 -7.81
CA GLY A 222 12.01 -9.86 -7.52
C GLY A 222 11.89 -10.39 -6.08
N ALA A 223 12.72 -9.91 -5.16
CA ALA A 223 12.62 -10.26 -3.74
C ALA A 223 11.73 -9.28 -2.97
N LEU A 224 10.80 -9.80 -2.18
CA LEU A 224 10.05 -9.03 -1.19
C LEU A 224 10.92 -8.80 0.05
N GLN A 225 11.11 -7.54 0.44
CA GLN A 225 12.00 -7.15 1.55
C GLN A 225 11.25 -6.82 2.84
N THR A 226 9.99 -6.44 2.74
CA THR A 226 9.12 -6.06 3.87
C THR A 226 7.73 -6.63 3.64
N ASP A 227 6.95 -6.76 4.71
CA ASP A 227 5.53 -7.08 4.57
C ASP A 227 4.85 -6.11 3.61
N CYS A 228 3.91 -6.60 2.79
CA CYS A 228 3.22 -5.78 1.81
C CYS A 228 1.74 -6.10 1.64
N THR A 229 0.90 -5.09 1.38
CA THR A 229 -0.55 -5.27 1.19
C THR A 229 -0.98 -4.64 -0.14
N ILE A 230 -1.53 -5.48 -1.03
CA ILE A 230 -2.03 -5.05 -2.33
C ILE A 230 -3.53 -4.84 -2.21
N THR A 231 -3.95 -3.58 -2.04
CA THR A 231 -5.36 -3.20 -1.87
C THR A 231 -6.07 -2.90 -3.18
N THR A 232 -5.35 -2.32 -4.15
CA THR A 232 -5.90 -1.97 -5.48
C THR A 232 -4.80 -2.06 -6.54
N GLY A 233 -5.21 -2.06 -7.82
CA GLY A 233 -4.29 -2.06 -8.94
C GLY A 233 -3.51 -3.36 -9.09
N VAL A 234 -2.38 -3.27 -9.80
CA VAL A 234 -1.49 -4.40 -10.06
C VAL A 234 -0.13 -4.08 -9.46
N GLU A 235 0.42 -5.03 -8.73
CA GLU A 235 1.80 -5.06 -8.27
C GLU A 235 2.49 -6.33 -8.78
N GLY A 236 3.81 -6.35 -8.81
CA GLY A 236 4.53 -7.56 -9.16
C GLY A 236 5.90 -7.34 -9.75
N VAL A 237 6.42 -8.38 -10.43
CA VAL A 237 7.79 -8.40 -10.93
C VAL A 237 7.80 -8.79 -12.40
N ASP A 238 8.62 -8.09 -13.17
CA ASP A 238 8.74 -8.32 -14.61
C ASP A 238 10.15 -8.82 -14.98
N ASN A 239 10.18 -9.84 -15.82
CA ASN A 239 11.29 -10.64 -16.30
C ASN A 239 12.17 -11.33 -15.23
N VAL A 240 11.73 -11.45 -13.98
CA VAL A 240 12.50 -12.08 -12.89
C VAL A 240 11.66 -13.10 -12.11
N ASN A 241 12.33 -14.02 -11.41
CA ASN A 241 11.65 -14.89 -10.45
C ASN A 241 11.32 -14.08 -9.19
N MET A 242 10.21 -14.41 -8.56
CA MET A 242 9.79 -13.81 -7.31
C MET A 242 10.22 -14.67 -6.12
N SER A 243 10.62 -14.02 -5.03
CA SER A 243 10.90 -14.72 -3.78
C SER A 243 10.65 -13.88 -2.54
N PHE A 244 10.49 -14.51 -1.39
CA PHE A 244 10.60 -13.84 -0.09
C PHE A 244 12.04 -13.85 0.39
N SER A 245 12.48 -12.73 0.97
CA SER A 245 13.83 -12.62 1.54
C SER A 245 13.93 -13.20 2.95
N GLY A 246 12.81 -13.47 3.61
CA GLY A 246 12.67 -14.02 4.96
C GLY A 246 11.20 -14.33 5.30
N SER A 247 10.79 -14.02 6.54
CA SER A 247 9.45 -14.28 7.09
C SER A 247 8.37 -13.26 6.68
N GLN A 248 8.55 -12.58 5.54
CA GLN A 248 7.62 -11.51 5.15
C GLN A 248 6.24 -12.06 4.75
N THR A 249 5.21 -11.27 5.03
CA THR A 249 3.83 -11.54 4.62
C THR A 249 3.44 -10.64 3.45
N ILE A 250 2.87 -11.23 2.38
CA ILE A 250 2.14 -10.48 1.35
C ILE A 250 0.63 -10.69 1.51
N THR A 251 -0.11 -9.60 1.68
CA THR A 251 -1.56 -9.60 1.86
C THR A 251 -2.25 -9.10 0.59
N LEU A 252 -3.14 -9.92 0.02
CA LEU A 252 -3.94 -9.62 -1.17
C LEU A 252 -5.34 -9.20 -0.72
N ASN A 253 -5.58 -7.89 -0.66
CA ASN A 253 -6.80 -7.28 -0.12
C ASN A 253 -7.52 -6.40 -1.16
N GLY A 254 -7.75 -6.97 -2.35
CA GLY A 254 -8.52 -6.34 -3.45
C GLY A 254 -7.70 -6.08 -4.72
N GLY A 255 -6.38 -5.95 -4.63
CA GLY A 255 -5.51 -5.81 -5.80
C GLY A 255 -4.94 -7.13 -6.30
N THR A 256 -4.12 -7.03 -7.35
CA THR A 256 -3.56 -8.19 -8.06
C THR A 256 -2.04 -8.24 -7.96
N LEU A 257 -1.49 -9.40 -7.60
CA LEU A 257 -0.08 -9.71 -7.75
C LEU A 257 0.16 -10.42 -9.08
N ALA A 258 1.03 -9.89 -9.94
CA ALA A 258 1.33 -10.45 -11.25
C ALA A 258 2.80 -10.85 -11.41
N PHE A 259 3.04 -11.94 -12.15
CA PHE A 259 4.39 -12.33 -12.57
C PHE A 259 4.36 -13.11 -13.89
N ASN A 260 5.48 -13.10 -14.61
CA ASN A 260 5.54 -13.61 -15.98
C ASN A 260 5.33 -15.12 -16.10
N PRO A 261 4.86 -15.57 -17.28
CA PRO A 261 4.95 -16.97 -17.65
C PRO A 261 6.37 -17.51 -17.48
N ASN A 262 6.47 -18.77 -17.05
CA ASN A 262 7.74 -19.48 -16.82
C ASN A 262 8.65 -18.90 -15.74
N LYS A 263 8.16 -17.94 -14.92
CA LYS A 263 8.85 -17.51 -13.70
C LYS A 263 8.29 -18.25 -12.50
N THR A 264 9.12 -18.39 -11.48
CA THR A 264 8.73 -19.04 -10.23
C THR A 264 8.48 -18.00 -9.15
N PHE A 265 7.59 -18.33 -8.24
CA PHE A 265 7.45 -17.64 -6.97
C PHE A 265 7.80 -18.65 -5.86
N THR A 266 8.90 -18.37 -5.14
CA THR A 266 9.41 -19.21 -4.06
C THR A 266 9.30 -18.51 -2.71
N ILE A 267 8.69 -19.20 -1.76
CA ILE A 267 8.39 -18.77 -0.40
C ILE A 267 9.30 -19.60 0.51
N GLY A 268 10.17 -18.90 1.25
CA GLY A 268 10.96 -19.52 2.32
C GLY A 268 10.11 -19.67 3.57
N SER A 269 10.37 -18.83 4.56
CA SER A 269 9.63 -18.78 5.83
C SER A 269 8.50 -17.73 5.86
N GLY A 270 8.19 -17.12 4.71
CA GLY A 270 7.14 -16.09 4.62
C GLY A 270 5.78 -16.66 4.23
N GLN A 271 4.80 -15.78 4.02
CA GLN A 271 3.40 -16.17 3.88
C GLN A 271 2.67 -15.32 2.81
N ILE A 272 1.69 -15.93 2.15
CA ILE A 272 0.69 -15.23 1.33
C ILE A 272 -0.63 -15.26 2.07
N VAL A 273 -1.22 -14.09 2.31
CA VAL A 273 -2.55 -13.94 2.89
C VAL A 273 -3.51 -13.45 1.82
N LEU A 274 -4.62 -14.15 1.64
CA LEU A 274 -5.68 -13.82 0.70
C LEU A 274 -6.94 -13.40 1.46
N GLY A 275 -7.36 -12.13 1.34
CA GLY A 275 -8.64 -11.66 1.87
C GLY A 275 -9.45 -10.80 0.90
N GLY A 276 -9.23 -10.95 -0.41
CA GLY A 276 -10.04 -10.30 -1.44
C GLY A 276 -9.32 -9.98 -2.76
N GLY A 277 -8.00 -10.12 -2.84
CA GLY A 277 -7.22 -9.90 -4.05
C GLY A 277 -7.01 -11.15 -4.92
N THR A 278 -6.11 -11.07 -5.91
CA THR A 278 -5.78 -12.20 -6.78
C THR A 278 -4.29 -12.31 -7.10
N ILE A 279 -3.87 -13.50 -7.51
CA ILE A 279 -2.58 -13.74 -8.15
C ILE A 279 -2.81 -14.06 -9.62
N ASP A 280 -2.33 -13.17 -10.49
CA ASP A 280 -2.30 -13.34 -11.93
C ASP A 280 -0.93 -13.91 -12.34
N ALA A 281 -0.79 -15.21 -12.16
CA ALA A 281 0.30 -15.94 -12.77
C ALA A 281 0.16 -15.90 -14.30
N GLU A 282 1.30 -15.92 -15.00
CA GLU A 282 1.36 -15.95 -16.46
C GLU A 282 0.95 -14.64 -17.16
N LYS A 283 1.24 -13.49 -16.54
CA LYS A 283 1.04 -12.17 -17.15
C LYS A 283 2.33 -11.39 -17.30
N TYR A 284 2.42 -10.62 -18.39
CA TYR A 284 3.46 -9.63 -18.60
C TYR A 284 3.01 -8.27 -18.06
N LEU A 285 3.92 -7.57 -17.39
CA LEU A 285 3.65 -6.29 -16.73
C LEU A 285 4.12 -5.15 -17.63
N TYR A 286 3.29 -4.12 -17.76
CA TYR A 286 3.55 -2.96 -18.62
C TYR A 286 3.20 -1.65 -17.92
N TYR A 287 4.02 -0.63 -18.18
CA TYR A 287 3.64 0.76 -18.02
C TYR A 287 3.07 1.31 -19.35
N THR A 288 2.33 2.41 -19.27
CA THR A 288 1.98 3.22 -20.45
C THR A 288 3.23 3.95 -20.94
N ASP A 289 3.41 3.99 -22.26
CA ASP A 289 4.52 4.66 -22.95
C ASP A 289 4.04 4.94 -24.39
N VAL A 290 3.27 6.01 -24.54
CA VAL A 290 2.56 6.41 -25.76
C VAL A 290 3.54 6.84 -26.84
N ASP A 291 4.59 7.57 -26.46
CA ASP A 291 5.55 8.15 -27.40
C ASP A 291 6.79 7.27 -27.67
N GLY A 292 7.03 6.26 -26.82
CA GLY A 292 8.06 5.25 -27.03
C GLY A 292 9.45 5.67 -26.58
N ASP A 293 9.58 6.67 -25.72
CA ASP A 293 10.89 7.09 -25.17
C ASP A 293 11.39 6.21 -24.01
N GLY A 294 10.52 5.31 -23.54
CA GLY A 294 10.80 4.35 -22.48
C GLY A 294 10.60 4.89 -21.06
N HIS A 295 10.00 6.07 -20.91
CA HIS A 295 9.54 6.62 -19.66
C HIS A 295 8.01 6.59 -19.61
N SER A 296 7.46 6.31 -18.43
CA SER A 296 6.01 6.35 -18.21
C SER A 296 5.62 7.61 -17.44
N PRO A 297 4.43 8.18 -17.65
CA PRO A 297 3.95 9.31 -16.85
C PRO A 297 3.47 8.88 -15.46
N SER A 298 3.36 7.56 -15.19
CA SER A 298 2.95 7.04 -13.89
C SER A 298 3.56 5.67 -13.60
N ALA A 299 3.62 5.29 -12.33
CA ALA A 299 4.02 3.94 -11.93
C ALA A 299 2.87 2.92 -11.97
N ALA A 300 1.73 3.25 -12.61
CA ALA A 300 0.58 2.35 -12.66
C ALA A 300 0.85 1.17 -13.62
N ILE A 301 0.79 -0.05 -13.08
CA ILE A 301 1.05 -1.27 -13.84
C ILE A 301 -0.25 -1.79 -14.48
N SER A 302 -0.12 -2.28 -15.71
CA SER A 302 -1.14 -3.08 -16.37
C SER A 302 -0.60 -4.45 -16.78
N THR A 303 -1.47 -5.46 -16.85
CA THR A 303 -1.10 -6.82 -17.29
C THR A 303 -1.52 -7.12 -18.72
N ASN A 304 -0.77 -7.97 -19.41
CA ASN A 304 -1.18 -8.56 -20.69
C ASN A 304 -0.71 -10.02 -20.81
N SER A 305 -1.41 -10.83 -21.60
CA SER A 305 -1.01 -12.23 -21.88
C SER A 305 0.02 -12.34 -23.02
N SER A 306 0.17 -11.32 -23.85
CA SER A 306 1.16 -11.28 -24.94
C SER A 306 2.52 -10.81 -24.43
N VAL A 307 3.59 -11.47 -24.88
CA VAL A 307 4.99 -11.08 -24.64
C VAL A 307 5.46 -9.98 -25.60
N GLY A 308 4.69 -9.74 -26.67
CA GLY A 308 5.10 -8.91 -27.80
C GLY A 308 5.12 -7.40 -27.50
N PRO A 309 5.68 -6.60 -28.42
CA PRO A 309 5.53 -5.16 -28.37
C PRO A 309 4.04 -4.83 -28.35
N LEU A 310 3.64 -4.05 -27.37
CA LEU A 310 2.28 -3.53 -27.27
C LEU A 310 2.35 -2.06 -27.64
N SER A 311 1.43 -1.63 -28.51
CA SER A 311 1.31 -0.22 -28.85
C SER A 311 1.09 0.60 -27.57
N GLN A 312 1.81 1.72 -27.46
CA GLN A 312 1.69 2.68 -26.36
C GLN A 312 2.03 2.10 -24.96
N LYS A 313 2.89 1.08 -24.92
CA LYS A 313 3.25 0.39 -23.68
C LYS A 313 4.68 -0.08 -23.71
N ILE A 314 5.33 0.02 -22.55
CA ILE A 314 6.65 -0.54 -22.31
C ILE A 314 6.59 -1.59 -21.20
N ARG A 315 7.43 -2.62 -21.32
CA ARG A 315 7.60 -3.63 -20.27
C ARG A 315 8.21 -2.98 -19.03
N VAL A 316 7.70 -3.33 -17.84
CA VAL A 316 8.19 -2.75 -16.58
C VAL A 316 9.71 -2.93 -16.44
N TYR A 317 10.27 -4.08 -16.83
CA TYR A 317 11.71 -4.31 -16.73
C TYR A 317 12.58 -3.53 -17.75
N LEU A 318 11.96 -2.94 -18.78
CA LEU A 318 12.64 -2.15 -19.81
C LEU A 318 12.49 -0.64 -19.60
N ALA A 319 11.58 -0.22 -18.72
CA ALA A 319 11.31 1.19 -18.49
C ALA A 319 12.51 1.88 -17.83
N SER A 320 12.84 3.06 -18.34
CA SER A 320 13.91 3.92 -17.83
C SER A 320 13.44 4.76 -16.63
N GLY A 321 12.13 4.98 -16.48
CA GLY A 321 11.53 5.68 -15.35
C GLY A 321 10.02 5.84 -15.47
N THR A 322 9.39 6.38 -14.42
CA THR A 322 7.93 6.58 -14.34
C THR A 322 7.57 8.04 -14.02
N ALA A 323 8.40 8.97 -14.48
CA ALA A 323 8.24 10.41 -14.25
C ALA A 323 8.32 11.18 -15.58
N ASP A 324 7.73 10.63 -16.63
CA ASP A 324 7.58 11.31 -17.90
C ASP A 324 6.67 12.54 -17.73
N CYS A 325 7.12 13.70 -18.21
CA CYS A 325 6.36 14.93 -18.17
C CYS A 325 5.47 15.14 -19.40
N HIS A 326 5.61 14.34 -20.45
CA HIS A 326 4.83 14.47 -21.69
C HIS A 326 4.70 13.16 -22.50
N ASP A 327 3.77 12.28 -22.10
CA ASP A 327 3.52 10.99 -22.78
C ASP A 327 2.50 11.10 -23.95
N GLY A 328 2.77 11.98 -24.91
CA GLY A 328 1.84 12.35 -25.99
C GLY A 328 2.11 11.66 -27.33
N ALA A 329 1.11 11.49 -28.21
CA ALA A 329 1.33 10.87 -29.53
C ALA A 329 2.02 11.77 -30.60
N GLY A 330 2.81 12.76 -30.18
CA GLY A 330 3.48 13.73 -31.05
C GLY A 330 4.87 13.30 -31.49
N GLU A 331 5.31 13.71 -32.69
CA GLU A 331 6.66 13.40 -33.21
C GLU A 331 7.80 13.86 -32.27
N TRP A 332 7.55 14.93 -31.52
CA TRP A 332 8.51 15.51 -30.60
C TRP A 332 8.32 15.04 -29.15
N ALA A 333 7.23 14.34 -28.84
CA ALA A 333 6.94 13.88 -27.48
C ALA A 333 8.03 12.95 -26.96
N GLN A 334 8.45 11.98 -27.78
CA GLN A 334 9.48 10.96 -27.49
C GLN A 334 10.88 11.48 -27.09
N TYR A 335 11.08 12.80 -27.09
CA TYR A 335 12.32 13.41 -26.64
C TYR A 335 12.19 14.05 -25.26
N ALA A 336 11.00 14.06 -24.66
CA ALA A 336 10.66 14.79 -23.45
C ALA A 336 10.68 13.90 -22.21
N TYR A 337 11.87 13.56 -21.71
CA TYR A 337 12.04 12.68 -20.55
C TYR A 337 13.05 13.19 -19.53
N PRO A 338 12.96 12.75 -18.25
CA PRO A 338 13.92 13.10 -17.20
C PRO A 338 15.37 12.85 -17.60
N GLY A 339 16.20 13.90 -17.53
CA GLY A 339 17.63 13.81 -17.83
C GLY A 339 18.00 13.93 -19.31
N GLN A 340 17.05 14.26 -20.19
CA GLN A 340 17.35 14.68 -21.56
C GLN A 340 18.37 15.83 -21.59
N THR A 341 19.32 15.77 -22.52
CA THR A 341 20.36 16.79 -22.71
C THR A 341 20.37 17.42 -24.10
N MET A 342 19.48 16.96 -25.00
CA MET A 342 19.32 17.52 -26.34
C MET A 342 18.52 18.82 -26.32
N TYR A 343 18.69 19.63 -27.37
CA TYR A 343 18.06 20.93 -27.52
C TYR A 343 17.14 20.94 -28.75
N PHE A 344 15.98 21.60 -28.62
CA PHE A 344 14.92 21.58 -29.63
C PHE A 344 14.43 22.99 -29.95
N SER A 345 14.16 23.26 -31.23
CA SER A 345 13.61 24.53 -31.72
C SER A 345 12.10 24.46 -31.98
N VAL A 346 11.48 23.32 -31.72
CA VAL A 346 10.04 23.06 -31.86
C VAL A 346 9.56 22.63 -30.49
N ASP A 347 8.35 23.05 -30.10
CA ASP A 347 7.74 22.58 -28.85
C ASP A 347 7.37 21.10 -28.98
N ARG A 348 7.27 20.41 -27.84
CA ARG A 348 6.98 18.97 -27.81
C ARG A 348 5.56 18.58 -28.23
N GLY A 349 4.71 19.54 -28.60
CA GLY A 349 3.33 19.33 -29.03
C GLY A 349 2.28 19.87 -28.07
N ASP A 350 2.69 20.37 -26.90
CA ASP A 350 1.84 21.04 -25.90
C ASP A 350 2.18 22.53 -25.69
N GLY A 351 3.05 23.09 -26.54
CA GLY A 351 3.55 24.47 -26.42
C GLY A 351 4.70 24.64 -25.43
N SER A 352 5.16 23.59 -24.77
CA SER A 352 6.30 23.62 -23.84
C SER A 352 7.61 23.18 -24.50
N TYR A 353 8.72 23.67 -23.94
CA TYR A 353 10.09 23.36 -24.35
C TYR A 353 10.89 22.62 -23.28
N ASP A 354 10.28 22.23 -22.14
CA ASP A 354 10.94 21.52 -21.02
C ASP A 354 11.20 20.03 -21.33
N PHE A 355 12.07 19.74 -22.31
CA PHE A 355 12.29 18.36 -22.79
C PHE A 355 13.03 17.47 -21.77
N ASN A 356 13.54 18.02 -20.67
CA ASN A 356 14.23 17.26 -19.63
C ASN A 356 13.40 17.05 -18.36
N CYS A 357 12.13 17.49 -18.38
CA CYS A 357 11.16 17.32 -17.31
C CYS A 357 11.61 17.89 -15.96
N ASN A 358 12.39 18.97 -15.95
CA ASN A 358 12.90 19.57 -14.73
C ASN A 358 12.03 20.74 -14.20
N SER A 359 10.91 21.05 -14.90
CA SER A 359 10.01 22.17 -14.58
C SER A 359 10.69 23.55 -14.60
N GLY A 360 11.85 23.65 -15.25
CA GLY A 360 12.58 24.88 -15.49
C GLY A 360 11.96 25.68 -16.64
N ILE A 361 12.19 26.99 -16.63
CA ILE A 361 11.77 27.85 -17.75
C ILE A 361 12.78 27.67 -18.89
N GLU A 362 12.41 26.88 -19.90
CA GLU A 362 13.18 26.73 -21.13
C GLU A 362 12.58 27.64 -22.21
N TYR A 363 13.32 28.67 -22.64
CA TYR A 363 12.83 29.69 -23.57
C TYR A 363 13.07 29.29 -25.04
N ASN A 364 12.05 29.52 -25.86
CA ASN A 364 12.05 29.31 -27.31
C ASN A 364 13.13 30.15 -28.03
N PHE A 365 13.84 29.51 -28.97
CA PHE A 365 14.68 30.17 -29.99
C PHE A 365 13.81 30.93 -31.00
N ILE A 366 13.60 32.23 -30.80
CA ILE A 366 12.96 33.07 -31.83
C ILE A 366 13.95 33.25 -33.00
N THR A 367 13.65 32.59 -34.13
CA THR A 367 14.43 32.66 -35.38
C THR A 367 13.97 33.75 -36.35
N SER A 368 13.00 34.60 -36.00
CA SER A 368 12.54 35.69 -36.89
C SER A 368 13.37 36.96 -36.75
N PHE A 369 14.30 37.16 -37.68
CA PHE A 369 14.79 38.48 -38.04
C PHE A 369 13.88 39.08 -39.10
N CYS A 370 13.09 40.09 -38.73
CA CYS A 370 12.45 40.96 -39.70
C CYS A 370 12.91 42.40 -39.48
N GLY A 371 13.53 42.97 -40.51
CA GLY A 371 13.91 44.36 -40.54
C GLY A 371 12.72 45.28 -40.27
N GLY A 372 12.93 46.23 -39.36
CA GLY A 372 12.04 47.36 -39.13
C GLY A 372 11.18 47.26 -37.87
N TYR A 373 11.77 47.63 -36.73
CA TYR A 373 11.10 48.11 -35.51
C TYR A 373 10.10 47.15 -34.83
N ASN A 374 10.62 46.16 -34.09
CA ASN A 374 9.93 45.43 -33.01
C ASN A 374 10.96 44.69 -32.12
N PRO A 375 10.56 44.14 -30.95
CA PRO A 375 11.47 43.58 -29.95
C PRO A 375 12.47 42.56 -30.51
N GLY A 376 13.75 42.66 -30.13
CA GLY A 376 14.80 41.81 -30.68
C GLY A 376 16.19 42.08 -30.12
N TRP A 377 17.16 41.27 -30.53
CA TRP A 377 18.56 41.37 -30.11
C TRP A 377 19.28 42.54 -30.80
N SER A 378 19.91 43.42 -30.02
CA SER A 378 20.75 44.48 -30.57
C SER A 378 22.06 43.89 -31.11
N GLY A 379 22.40 44.19 -32.37
CA GLY A 379 23.65 43.69 -33.00
C GLY A 379 23.45 42.74 -34.19
N GLY A 380 22.19 42.52 -34.62
CA GLY A 380 21.88 41.84 -35.89
C GLY A 380 22.07 40.33 -35.91
N SER A 381 22.57 39.74 -34.82
CA SER A 381 22.62 38.29 -34.63
C SER A 381 22.24 37.96 -33.18
N SER A 382 21.36 36.97 -33.03
CA SER A 382 21.05 36.39 -31.72
C SER A 382 22.32 35.70 -31.24
N PRO A 383 22.67 35.76 -29.95
CA PRO A 383 23.75 34.95 -29.43
C PRO A 383 23.42 33.47 -29.70
N THR A 384 24.19 32.81 -30.57
CA THR A 384 23.91 31.45 -31.07
C THR A 384 24.63 30.36 -30.28
N VAL A 385 25.43 30.73 -29.28
CA VAL A 385 26.33 29.82 -28.55
C VAL A 385 26.03 29.87 -27.06
N CYS A 386 25.96 28.72 -26.37
CA CYS A 386 25.76 28.69 -24.92
C CYS A 386 26.81 29.56 -24.20
N GLY A 387 26.37 30.32 -23.19
CA GLY A 387 27.20 31.26 -22.44
C GLY A 387 27.47 32.60 -23.14
N SER A 388 27.00 32.77 -24.39
CA SER A 388 27.07 34.07 -25.04
C SER A 388 26.03 35.03 -24.46
N GLN A 389 26.47 36.27 -24.23
CA GLN A 389 25.61 37.36 -23.79
C GLN A 389 25.11 38.14 -24.99
N GLY A 390 23.83 38.49 -24.98
CA GLY A 390 23.28 39.46 -25.88
C GLY A 390 22.52 40.55 -25.12
N THR A 391 22.05 41.54 -25.85
CA THR A 391 21.18 42.57 -25.31
C THR A 391 19.84 42.47 -26.03
N TYR A 392 18.79 42.09 -25.30
CA TYR A 392 17.44 41.96 -25.85
C TYR A 392 16.62 43.21 -25.47
N CYS A 393 15.97 43.82 -26.46
CA CYS A 393 15.21 45.03 -26.29
C CYS A 393 13.70 44.74 -26.44
N TYR A 394 12.91 45.05 -25.41
CA TYR A 394 11.50 44.65 -25.28
C TYR A 394 10.50 45.63 -25.91
N THR A 395 10.94 46.82 -26.32
CA THR A 395 10.05 47.90 -26.77
C THR A 395 10.63 48.70 -27.93
N ASN A 396 9.73 49.28 -28.71
CA ASN A 396 10.00 50.04 -29.94
C ASN A 396 10.64 51.43 -29.67
N SER A 397 11.07 51.68 -28.43
CA SER A 397 11.69 52.90 -27.96
C SER A 397 12.93 52.55 -27.14
N CYS A 398 14.09 53.09 -27.55
CA CYS A 398 15.36 52.93 -26.86
C CYS A 398 15.22 53.36 -25.39
N GLY A 399 15.27 52.40 -24.46
CA GLY A 399 15.24 52.74 -23.04
C GLY A 399 15.38 51.56 -22.09
N THR A 400 14.88 50.38 -22.46
CA THR A 400 14.97 49.18 -21.61
C THR A 400 15.40 47.98 -22.44
N CYS A 401 16.71 47.87 -22.63
CA CYS A 401 17.31 46.61 -23.03
C CYS A 401 17.93 45.99 -21.79
N VAL A 402 17.66 44.71 -21.54
CA VAL A 402 18.36 43.96 -20.48
C VAL A 402 19.44 43.12 -21.13
N SER A 403 20.60 43.08 -20.46
CA SER A 403 21.62 42.10 -20.76
C SER A 403 21.08 40.75 -20.32
N THR A 404 20.85 39.88 -21.28
CA THR A 404 20.41 38.52 -21.03
C THR A 404 21.46 37.58 -21.63
N GLY A 405 21.91 36.63 -20.83
CA GLY A 405 22.66 35.50 -21.37
C GLY A 405 21.69 34.55 -22.04
N VAL A 406 22.18 33.78 -23.01
CA VAL A 406 21.59 32.46 -23.25
C VAL A 406 21.80 31.67 -21.96
N GLY A 407 20.77 31.62 -21.13
CA GLY A 407 20.77 30.87 -19.88
C GLY A 407 20.90 29.40 -20.22
N CYS A 408 22.01 28.78 -19.81
CA CYS A 408 22.22 27.36 -20.02
C CYS A 408 21.80 26.60 -18.75
N ARG A 409 20.93 25.62 -18.93
CA ARG A 409 21.19 24.27 -18.44
C ARG A 409 21.09 23.34 -19.62
#